data_AF-A0A238ZI50-F1
#
_entry.id   AF-A0A238ZI50-F1
#
_cell.length_a   1.000
_cell.length_b   1.000
_cell.length_c   1.000
_cell.angle_alpha   90.00
_cell.angle_beta   90.00
_cell.angle_gamma   90.00
#
_symmetry.space_group_name_H-M   'P 1'
#
loop_
_entity.id
_entity.type
_entity.pdbx_description
1 polymer ?
#
loop_
_entity_poly.entity_id
_entity_poly.type
_entity_poly.pdbx_seq_one_letter_code
_entity_poly.pdbx_strand_id
1 'polypeptide(L)'
;MQIRTIGPIPLASFPFPYKYLIGVGFYFYIKRQITNKKIISSIEYCLFLPAIIYGLLRLYWYINVHSGIDEYIFVRVYQTGFFLYNDIGYLLFNLCMMLYAIRFLKKHQSTIKGSTTVYKNWKWLRTFSWVFIVFIMLNLLHQIIAISFNLEDSGQFYYAILLLNSMYIYWIGYIGFTKSKLLFKSYTLKDKEQEVFHKSLKDKLDLIMTTEEVFTNKHLKVVDLATLLNIKEKELSIYIQETASMSFSDFINSYRIDKVKTLLQSPQAEKYTLVAIGEKAGFSSKSSFNAVFKKATGMTPSQYKASYKN
;
A
#
# COMPACT_ATOMS: atom_id res chain seq x y z
N MET A 1 33.29 -5.21 -40.92
CA MET A 1 34.02 -5.51 -39.66
C MET A 1 33.61 -6.91 -39.23
N GLN A 2 34.54 -7.88 -39.20
CA GLN A 2 34.23 -9.30 -38.88
C GLN A 2 33.81 -9.45 -37.41
N ILE A 3 32.81 -10.28 -37.08
CA ILE A 3 32.35 -10.51 -35.69
C ILE A 3 33.52 -10.84 -34.74
N ARG A 4 34.55 -11.55 -35.22
CA ARG A 4 35.75 -11.88 -34.42
C ARG A 4 36.48 -10.66 -33.84
N THR A 5 36.27 -9.46 -34.40
CA THR A 5 36.88 -8.20 -33.93
C THR A 5 36.01 -7.41 -32.94
N ILE A 6 34.76 -7.83 -32.68
CA ILE A 6 33.77 -7.06 -31.89
C ILE A 6 33.78 -7.47 -30.39
N GLY A 7 34.58 -8.48 -30.00
CA GLY A 7 34.57 -9.01 -28.64
C GLY A 7 33.33 -9.88 -28.37
N PRO A 8 33.05 -10.27 -27.10
CA PRO A 8 31.87 -11.08 -26.78
C PRO A 8 30.62 -10.36 -27.25
N ILE A 9 29.75 -11.09 -27.96
CA ILE A 9 28.49 -10.57 -28.50
C ILE A 9 27.77 -9.81 -27.37
N PRO A 10 27.43 -8.53 -27.55
CA PRO A 10 26.96 -7.69 -26.44
C PRO A 10 25.75 -8.33 -25.76
N LEU A 11 25.66 -8.28 -24.43
CA LEU A 11 24.43 -8.63 -23.69
C LEU A 11 23.19 -7.93 -24.27
N ALA A 12 23.40 -6.78 -24.92
CA ALA A 12 22.41 -6.03 -25.68
C ALA A 12 21.81 -6.78 -26.89
N SER A 13 22.28 -7.98 -27.24
CA SER A 13 21.69 -8.85 -28.27
C SER A 13 20.66 -9.83 -27.69
N PHE A 14 20.55 -9.94 -26.36
CA PHE A 14 19.63 -10.87 -25.71
C PHE A 14 18.15 -10.49 -25.99
N PRO A 15 17.26 -11.45 -26.33
CA PRO A 15 15.91 -11.17 -26.80
C PRO A 15 14.90 -10.98 -25.66
N PHE A 16 15.11 -9.98 -24.79
CA PHE A 16 14.11 -9.63 -23.78
C PHE A 16 13.24 -8.46 -24.21
N PRO A 17 11.95 -8.67 -24.54
CA PRO A 17 11.02 -7.60 -24.92
C PRO A 17 10.47 -6.84 -23.70
N TYR A 18 11.25 -6.74 -22.61
CA TYR A 18 10.78 -6.22 -21.33
C TYR A 18 10.28 -4.78 -21.44
N LYS A 19 10.84 -3.96 -22.35
CA LYS A 19 10.45 -2.56 -22.57
C LYS A 19 8.97 -2.41 -22.90
N TYR A 20 8.37 -3.34 -23.64
CA TYR A 20 6.93 -3.33 -23.97
C TYR A 20 6.04 -3.83 -22.81
N LEU A 21 6.60 -4.60 -21.88
CA LEU A 21 5.83 -5.17 -20.76
C LEU A 21 5.63 -4.19 -19.62
N ILE A 22 6.44 -3.13 -19.53
CA ILE A 22 6.41 -2.16 -18.43
C ILE A 22 5.02 -1.51 -18.28
N GLY A 23 4.50 -0.89 -19.33
CA GLY A 23 3.20 -0.21 -19.32
C GLY A 23 2.02 -1.18 -19.19
N VAL A 24 2.15 -2.38 -19.77
CA VAL A 24 1.14 -3.45 -19.64
C VAL A 24 1.05 -3.94 -18.20
N GLY A 25 2.20 -4.24 -17.58
CA GLY A 25 2.28 -4.66 -16.19
C GLY A 25 1.74 -3.60 -15.25
N PHE A 26 2.09 -2.33 -15.47
CA PHE A 26 1.59 -1.23 -14.65
C PHE A 26 0.07 -1.03 -14.78
N TYR A 27 -0.49 -1.17 -15.99
CA TYR A 27 -1.94 -1.15 -16.19
C TYR A 27 -2.65 -2.26 -15.42
N PHE A 28 -2.18 -3.51 -15.51
CA PHE A 28 -2.80 -4.63 -14.79
C PHE A 28 -2.63 -4.52 -13.28
N TYR A 29 -1.52 -3.95 -12.82
CA TYR A 29 -1.33 -3.60 -11.41
C TYR A 29 -2.43 -2.65 -10.92
N ILE A 30 -2.69 -1.54 -11.64
CA ILE A 30 -3.81 -0.63 -11.33
C ILE A 30 -5.15 -1.36 -11.37
N LYS A 31 -5.39 -2.16 -12.41
CA LYS A 31 -6.66 -2.87 -12.59
C LYS A 31 -6.93 -3.84 -11.43
N ARG A 32 -5.91 -4.55 -10.97
CA ARG A 32 -5.97 -5.46 -9.81
C ARG A 32 -6.28 -4.73 -8.51
N GLN A 33 -5.75 -3.52 -8.34
CA GLN A 33 -6.00 -2.71 -7.13
C GLN A 33 -7.44 -2.20 -7.04
N ILE A 34 -8.15 -2.11 -8.18
CA ILE A 34 -9.50 -1.54 -8.25
C ILE A 34 -10.57 -2.61 -8.41
N THR A 35 -10.24 -3.75 -9.04
CA THR A 35 -11.22 -4.75 -9.46
C THR A 35 -10.89 -6.13 -8.89
N ASN A 36 -11.89 -6.78 -8.27
CA ASN A 36 -11.80 -8.17 -7.80
C ASN A 36 -12.09 -9.22 -8.89
N LYS A 37 -12.43 -8.79 -10.11
CA LYS A 37 -12.71 -9.69 -11.24
C LYS A 37 -11.42 -10.29 -11.81
N LYS A 38 -11.54 -11.23 -12.76
CA LYS A 38 -10.40 -11.75 -13.54
C LYS A 38 -9.49 -10.60 -13.98
N ILE A 39 -8.19 -10.74 -13.72
CA ILE A 39 -7.18 -9.70 -13.94
C ILE A 39 -7.09 -9.35 -15.43
N ILE A 40 -7.09 -10.38 -16.28
CA ILE A 40 -6.96 -10.28 -17.73
C ILE A 40 -8.22 -10.87 -18.37
N SER A 41 -8.86 -10.11 -19.24
CA SER A 41 -9.92 -10.57 -20.12
C SER A 41 -9.32 -11.11 -21.43
N SER A 42 -10.09 -11.93 -22.17
CA SER A 42 -9.60 -12.56 -23.40
C SER A 42 -9.07 -11.55 -24.44
N ILE A 43 -9.67 -10.35 -24.52
CA ILE A 43 -9.27 -9.29 -25.45
C ILE A 43 -7.98 -8.60 -24.99
N GLU A 44 -7.73 -8.50 -23.69
CA GLU A 44 -6.56 -7.78 -23.15
C GLU A 44 -5.27 -8.59 -23.28
N TYR A 45 -5.32 -9.86 -23.67
CA TYR A 45 -4.13 -10.60 -24.09
C TYR A 45 -3.46 -9.97 -25.32
N CYS A 46 -4.23 -9.25 -26.16
CA CYS A 46 -3.67 -8.52 -27.29
C CYS A 46 -2.67 -7.43 -26.88
N LEU A 47 -2.72 -6.95 -25.63
CA LEU A 47 -1.76 -5.95 -25.11
C LEU A 47 -0.33 -6.50 -25.03
N PHE A 48 -0.15 -7.83 -25.00
CA PHE A 48 1.16 -8.47 -24.99
C PHE A 48 1.74 -8.69 -26.39
N LEU A 49 0.95 -8.52 -27.46
CA LEU A 49 1.39 -8.77 -28.83
C LEU A 49 2.63 -7.97 -29.23
N PRO A 50 2.76 -6.66 -28.93
CA PRO A 50 3.97 -5.92 -29.27
C PRO A 50 5.24 -6.52 -28.62
N ALA A 51 5.13 -6.97 -27.37
CA ALA A 51 6.24 -7.62 -26.68
C ALA A 51 6.57 -8.98 -27.31
N ILE A 52 5.56 -9.79 -27.64
CA ILE A 52 5.75 -11.10 -28.27
C ILE A 52 6.38 -10.96 -29.66
N ILE A 53 5.84 -10.07 -30.50
CA ILE A 53 6.35 -9.83 -31.86
C ILE A 53 7.80 -9.37 -31.80
N TYR A 54 8.12 -8.39 -30.95
CA TYR A 54 9.48 -7.90 -30.79
C TYR A 54 10.42 -8.98 -30.23
N GLY A 55 9.95 -9.77 -29.26
CA GLY A 55 10.71 -10.87 -28.70
C GLY A 55 11.06 -11.95 -29.73
N LEU A 56 10.09 -12.35 -30.57
CA LEU A 56 10.30 -13.31 -31.66
C LEU A 56 11.26 -12.78 -32.71
N LEU A 57 11.13 -11.51 -33.09
CA LEU A 57 12.05 -10.87 -34.05
C LEU A 57 13.48 -10.84 -33.51
N ARG A 58 13.66 -10.47 -32.24
CA ARG A 58 14.95 -10.47 -31.57
C ARG A 58 15.53 -11.86 -31.41
N LEU A 59 14.69 -12.86 -31.11
CA LEU A 59 15.09 -14.25 -31.03
C LEU A 59 15.57 -14.76 -32.40
N TYR A 60 14.87 -14.42 -33.47
CA TYR A 60 15.29 -14.73 -34.84
C TYR A 60 16.68 -14.15 -35.14
N TRP A 61 16.92 -12.87 -34.86
CA TRP A 61 18.25 -12.28 -35.07
C TRP A 61 19.32 -12.92 -34.20
N TYR A 62 19.00 -13.21 -32.94
CA TYR A 62 19.91 -13.90 -32.03
C TYR A 62 20.33 -15.26 -32.60
N ILE A 63 19.38 -16.08 -33.07
CA ILE A 63 19.66 -17.39 -33.66
C ILE A 63 20.53 -17.25 -34.92
N ASN A 64 20.21 -16.33 -35.83
CA ASN A 64 20.98 -16.15 -37.08
C ASN A 64 22.43 -15.72 -36.84
N VAL A 65 22.67 -14.86 -35.84
CA VAL A 65 24.03 -14.46 -35.44
C VAL A 65 24.79 -15.64 -34.86
N HIS A 66 24.19 -16.40 -33.93
CA HIS A 66 24.90 -17.44 -33.18
C HIS A 66 25.06 -18.76 -33.95
N SER A 67 24.20 -19.02 -34.93
CA SER A 67 24.34 -20.15 -35.84
C SER A 67 25.37 -19.90 -36.95
N GLY A 68 25.89 -18.68 -37.08
CA GLY A 68 26.79 -18.29 -38.16
C GLY A 68 26.13 -18.20 -39.53
N ILE A 69 24.78 -18.33 -39.60
CA ILE A 69 24.01 -18.17 -40.84
C ILE A 69 24.19 -16.75 -41.38
N ASP A 70 24.20 -15.77 -40.48
CA ASP A 70 24.35 -14.36 -40.86
C ASP A 70 25.07 -13.54 -39.79
N GLU A 71 26.40 -13.49 -39.91
CA GLU A 71 27.26 -12.75 -38.99
C GLU A 71 27.07 -11.21 -39.09
N TYR A 72 26.46 -10.71 -40.16
CA TYR A 72 26.32 -9.26 -40.36
C TYR A 72 24.91 -8.74 -40.10
N ILE A 73 23.96 -9.62 -39.78
CA ILE A 73 22.55 -9.23 -39.57
C ILE A 73 22.40 -8.12 -38.53
N PHE A 74 23.16 -8.18 -37.44
CA PHE A 74 23.11 -7.15 -36.40
C PHE A 74 23.57 -5.79 -36.93
N VAL A 75 24.69 -5.75 -37.66
CA VAL A 75 25.23 -4.51 -38.24
C VAL A 75 24.27 -3.93 -39.28
N ARG A 76 23.70 -4.77 -40.15
CA ARG A 76 22.73 -4.30 -41.15
C ARG A 76 21.46 -3.75 -40.50
N VAL A 77 20.92 -4.43 -39.48
CA VAL A 77 19.76 -3.95 -38.71
C VAL A 77 20.09 -2.67 -37.94
N TYR A 78 21.31 -2.54 -37.42
CA TYR A 78 21.76 -1.30 -36.77
C TYR A 78 21.76 -0.14 -37.77
N GLN A 79 22.34 -0.36 -38.95
CA GLN A 79 22.43 0.64 -40.01
C GLN A 79 21.07 1.10 -40.56
N THR A 80 20.01 0.30 -40.45
CA THR A 80 18.66 0.75 -40.82
C THR A 80 18.02 1.67 -39.77
N GLY A 81 18.66 1.90 -38.62
CA GLY A 81 18.09 2.66 -37.51
C GLY A 81 16.98 1.89 -36.76
N PHE A 82 16.80 0.60 -37.01
CA PHE A 82 15.68 -0.17 -36.45
C PHE A 82 15.57 -0.06 -34.92
N PHE A 83 16.70 -0.15 -34.20
CA PHE A 83 16.71 -0.10 -32.74
C PHE A 83 16.22 1.25 -32.21
N LEU A 84 16.58 2.34 -32.88
CA LEU A 84 16.15 3.68 -32.55
C LEU A 84 14.64 3.87 -32.78
N TYR A 85 14.14 3.46 -33.95
CA TYR A 85 12.70 3.53 -34.23
C TYR A 85 11.89 2.62 -33.30
N ASN A 86 12.44 1.46 -32.96
CA ASN A 86 11.86 0.59 -31.95
C ASN A 86 11.82 1.27 -30.58
N ASP A 87 12.86 2.03 -30.24
CA ASP A 87 12.94 2.74 -28.97
C ASP A 87 11.84 3.79 -28.84
N ILE A 88 11.59 4.56 -29.90
CA ILE A 88 10.42 5.45 -29.98
C ILE A 88 9.12 4.65 -29.91
N GLY A 89 9.03 3.54 -30.64
CA GLY A 89 7.84 2.69 -30.72
C GLY A 89 7.41 2.15 -29.35
N TYR A 90 8.33 1.64 -28.53
CA TYR A 90 7.97 1.17 -27.19
C TYR A 90 7.61 2.35 -26.27
N LEU A 91 8.26 3.49 -26.38
CA LEU A 91 7.94 4.66 -25.55
C LEU A 91 6.52 5.18 -25.84
N LEU A 92 6.15 5.29 -27.13
CA LEU A 92 4.80 5.66 -27.54
C LEU A 92 3.76 4.62 -27.09
N PHE A 93 4.06 3.33 -27.21
CA PHE A 93 3.19 2.27 -26.71
C PHE A 93 2.98 2.38 -25.19
N ASN A 94 4.05 2.56 -24.41
CA ASN A 94 3.97 2.73 -22.97
C ASN A 94 3.21 3.99 -22.57
N LEU A 95 3.35 5.08 -23.34
CA LEU A 95 2.56 6.29 -23.14
C LEU A 95 1.08 6.02 -23.33
N CYS A 96 0.70 5.36 -24.44
CA CYS A 96 -0.68 4.97 -24.71
C CYS A 96 -1.24 4.09 -23.59
N MET A 97 -0.46 3.12 -23.10
CA MET A 97 -0.83 2.29 -21.96
C MET A 97 -1.04 3.10 -20.68
N MET A 98 -0.21 4.10 -20.42
CA MET A 98 -0.35 4.96 -19.26
C MET A 98 -1.58 5.87 -19.35
N LEU A 99 -1.85 6.44 -20.53
CA LEU A 99 -3.07 7.21 -20.79
C LEU A 99 -4.32 6.34 -20.63
N TYR A 100 -4.27 5.08 -21.09
CA TYR A 100 -5.33 4.11 -20.87
C TYR A 100 -5.54 3.79 -19.38
N ALA A 101 -4.46 3.63 -18.62
CA ALA A 101 -4.51 3.42 -17.18
C ALA A 101 -5.13 4.62 -16.42
N ILE A 102 -4.81 5.86 -16.81
CA ILE A 102 -5.44 7.05 -16.23
C ILE A 102 -6.93 7.13 -16.58
N ARG A 103 -7.31 6.81 -17.82
CA ARG A 103 -8.73 6.74 -18.21
C ARG A 103 -9.47 5.68 -17.39
N PHE A 104 -8.85 4.53 -17.15
CA PHE A 104 -9.39 3.49 -16.29
C PHE A 104 -9.57 3.95 -14.84
N LEU A 105 -8.57 4.64 -14.27
CA LEU A 105 -8.61 5.23 -12.93
C LEU A 105 -9.72 6.28 -12.77
N LYS A 106 -9.93 7.13 -13.78
CA LYS A 106 -11.00 8.14 -13.79
C LYS A 106 -12.38 7.47 -13.88
N LYS A 107 -12.54 6.47 -14.75
CA LYS A 107 -13.80 5.73 -14.94
C LYS A 107 -14.30 5.08 -13.64
N HIS A 108 -13.39 4.60 -12.80
CA HIS A 108 -13.73 3.92 -11.53
C HIS A 108 -13.64 4.83 -10.30
N GLN A 109 -13.55 6.16 -10.47
CA GLN A 109 -13.43 7.09 -9.35
C GLN A 109 -14.63 7.05 -8.39
N SER A 110 -15.84 6.80 -8.90
CA SER A 110 -17.06 6.74 -8.07
C SER A 110 -17.06 5.54 -7.11
N THR A 111 -16.54 4.39 -7.54
CA THR A 111 -16.42 3.18 -6.70
C THR A 111 -15.49 3.38 -5.50
N ILE A 112 -14.57 4.33 -5.61
CA ILE A 112 -13.47 4.64 -4.68
C ILE A 112 -13.87 5.69 -3.62
N LYS A 113 -14.93 6.47 -3.87
CA LYS A 113 -15.49 7.40 -2.87
C LYS A 113 -16.21 6.58 -1.78
N GLY A 114 -15.63 6.49 -0.59
CA GLY A 114 -16.28 5.82 0.55
C GLY A 114 -15.34 5.59 1.74
N SER A 115 -14.07 5.27 1.49
CA SER A 115 -13.03 5.11 2.52
C SER A 115 -11.94 6.16 2.34
N THR A 116 -11.54 6.84 3.43
CA THR A 116 -10.44 7.83 3.43
C THR A 116 -9.13 7.19 2.98
N THR A 117 -8.92 5.91 3.31
CA THR A 117 -7.70 5.15 2.99
C THR A 117 -7.68 4.72 1.52
N VAL A 118 -8.81 4.24 0.98
CA VAL A 118 -8.94 3.88 -0.44
C VAL A 118 -8.77 5.10 -1.34
N TYR A 119 -9.29 6.26 -0.93
CA TYR A 119 -9.07 7.51 -1.63
C TYR A 119 -7.59 7.95 -1.63
N LYS A 120 -6.89 7.80 -0.49
CA LYS A 120 -5.44 8.07 -0.41
C LYS A 120 -4.65 7.20 -1.40
N ASN A 121 -4.96 5.92 -1.49
CA ASN A 121 -4.32 5.00 -2.45
C ASN A 121 -4.62 5.35 -3.90
N TRP A 122 -5.88 5.66 -4.23
CA TRP A 122 -6.23 6.08 -5.58
C TRP A 122 -5.52 7.38 -5.98
N LYS A 123 -5.47 8.37 -5.07
CA LYS A 123 -4.73 9.61 -5.29
C LYS A 123 -3.26 9.32 -5.55
N TRP A 124 -2.67 8.40 -4.78
CA TRP A 124 -1.30 7.96 -4.96
C TRP A 124 -1.08 7.28 -6.32
N LEU A 125 -1.92 6.31 -6.72
CA LEU A 125 -1.85 5.65 -8.03
C LEU A 125 -1.92 6.67 -9.17
N ARG A 126 -2.84 7.64 -9.07
CA ARG A 126 -2.97 8.71 -10.05
C ARG A 126 -1.72 9.59 -10.14
N THR A 127 -1.16 9.99 -9.00
CA THR A 127 0.10 10.76 -8.96
C THR A 127 1.25 9.95 -9.55
N PHE A 128 1.35 8.66 -9.21
CA PHE A 128 2.38 7.78 -9.72
C PHE A 128 2.28 7.59 -11.23
N SER A 129 1.06 7.43 -11.78
CA SER A 129 0.84 7.40 -13.24
C SER A 129 1.33 8.67 -13.93
N TRP A 130 1.09 9.85 -13.37
CA TRP A 130 1.57 11.11 -13.95
C TRP A 130 3.10 11.21 -13.95
N VAL A 131 3.76 10.79 -12.87
CA VAL A 131 5.24 10.76 -12.84
C VAL A 131 5.77 9.80 -13.90
N PHE A 132 5.12 8.65 -14.10
CA PHE A 132 5.46 7.70 -15.16
C PHE A 132 5.32 8.32 -16.56
N ILE A 133 4.25 9.10 -16.81
CA ILE A 133 4.08 9.85 -18.08
C ILE A 133 5.22 10.83 -18.28
N VAL A 134 5.52 11.66 -17.28
CA VAL A 134 6.60 12.66 -17.36
C VAL A 134 7.93 11.96 -17.65
N PHE A 135 8.21 10.84 -17.00
CA PHE A 135 9.41 10.06 -17.25
C PHE A 135 9.47 9.52 -18.70
N ILE A 136 8.38 8.96 -19.22
CA ILE A 136 8.31 8.53 -20.64
C ILE A 136 8.51 9.72 -21.58
N MET A 137 7.91 10.87 -21.28
CA MET A 137 8.07 12.10 -22.07
C MET A 137 9.52 12.59 -22.11
N LEU A 138 10.23 12.54 -20.97
CA LEU A 138 11.65 12.90 -20.91
C LEU A 138 12.51 11.94 -21.73
N ASN A 139 12.22 10.64 -21.71
CA ASN A 139 12.91 9.66 -22.54
C ASN A 139 12.59 9.87 -24.04
N LEU A 140 11.34 10.20 -24.40
CA LEU A 140 10.98 10.54 -25.78
C LEU A 140 11.68 11.80 -26.26
N LEU A 141 11.70 12.85 -25.43
CA LEU A 141 12.39 14.09 -25.74
C LEU A 141 13.89 13.85 -25.94
N HIS A 142 14.51 13.05 -25.05
CA HIS A 142 15.90 12.63 -25.21
C HIS A 142 16.12 11.95 -26.57
N GLN A 143 15.28 10.98 -26.94
CA GLN A 143 15.42 10.29 -28.24
C GLN A 143 15.22 11.22 -29.44
N ILE A 144 14.25 12.15 -29.39
CA ILE A 144 14.02 13.13 -30.45
C ILE A 144 15.25 14.04 -30.62
N ILE A 145 15.85 14.49 -29.51
CA ILE A 145 17.09 15.28 -29.53
C ILE A 145 18.26 14.46 -30.08
N ALA A 146 18.38 13.19 -29.68
CA ALA A 146 19.42 12.29 -30.20
C ALA A 146 19.40 12.27 -31.74
N ILE A 147 18.22 12.05 -32.31
CA ILE A 147 18.00 11.97 -33.75
C ILE A 147 18.23 13.31 -34.43
N SER A 148 17.61 14.37 -33.91
CA SER A 148 17.61 15.69 -34.56
C SER A 148 19.02 16.29 -34.67
N PHE A 149 19.91 15.92 -33.74
CA PHE A 149 21.29 16.42 -33.68
C PHE A 149 22.35 15.36 -34.03
N ASN A 150 21.95 14.16 -34.49
CA ASN A 150 22.84 13.03 -34.77
C ASN A 150 23.76 12.67 -33.58
N LEU A 151 23.21 12.70 -32.36
CA LEU A 151 23.91 12.38 -31.10
C LEU A 151 23.69 10.93 -30.65
N GLU A 152 23.14 10.07 -31.50
CA GLU A 152 22.79 8.68 -31.18
C GLU A 152 24.00 7.86 -30.73
N ASP A 153 25.14 8.02 -31.42
CA ASP A 153 26.41 7.38 -31.10
C ASP A 153 27.23 8.17 -30.06
N SER A 154 26.70 9.28 -29.55
CA SER A 154 27.39 10.08 -28.54
C SER A 154 27.36 9.39 -27.19
N GLY A 155 28.51 8.90 -26.74
CA GLY A 155 28.66 8.29 -25.42
C GLY A 155 28.16 9.19 -24.28
N GLN A 156 28.39 10.51 -24.37
CA GLN A 156 27.91 11.47 -23.37
C GLN A 156 26.38 11.52 -23.30
N PHE A 157 25.72 11.51 -24.46
CA PHE A 157 24.26 11.54 -24.55
C PHE A 157 23.65 10.21 -24.07
N TYR A 158 24.33 9.10 -24.32
CA TYR A 158 24.00 7.79 -23.77
C TYR A 158 24.14 7.74 -22.22
N TYR A 159 25.20 8.31 -21.66
CA TYR A 159 25.34 8.39 -20.20
C TYR A 159 24.27 9.27 -19.54
N ALA A 160 23.83 10.34 -20.20
CA ALA A 160 22.75 11.19 -19.70
C ALA A 160 21.43 10.40 -19.53
N ILE A 161 21.06 9.56 -20.50
CA ILE A 161 19.84 8.75 -20.40
C ILE A 161 19.98 7.64 -19.36
N LEU A 162 21.16 7.04 -19.22
CA LEU A 162 21.42 6.07 -18.14
C LEU A 162 21.30 6.70 -16.76
N LEU A 163 21.82 7.92 -16.58
CA LEU A 163 21.70 8.66 -15.33
C LEU A 163 20.23 8.95 -15.01
N LEU A 164 19.45 9.43 -16.00
CA LEU A 164 18.02 9.68 -15.86
C LEU A 164 17.26 8.40 -15.46
N ASN A 165 17.53 7.28 -16.13
CA ASN A 165 16.92 5.98 -15.80
C ASN A 165 17.32 5.48 -14.41
N SER A 166 18.58 5.67 -14.03
CA SER A 166 19.08 5.29 -12.71
C SER A 166 18.39 6.08 -11.60
N MET A 167 18.33 7.40 -11.72
CA MET A 167 17.61 8.27 -10.78
C MET A 167 16.16 7.82 -10.61
N TYR A 168 15.51 7.45 -11.71
CA TYR A 168 14.14 6.96 -11.71
C TYR A 168 13.97 5.61 -11.00
N ILE A 169 14.87 4.64 -11.25
CA ILE A 169 14.85 3.33 -10.60
C ILE A 169 15.07 3.48 -9.08
N TYR A 170 16.04 4.30 -8.66
CA TYR A 170 16.27 4.58 -7.24
C TYR A 170 15.07 5.26 -6.59
N TRP A 171 14.43 6.20 -7.29
CA TRP A 171 13.22 6.86 -6.81
C TRP A 171 12.05 5.88 -6.64
N ILE A 172 11.82 4.97 -7.61
CA ILE A 172 10.85 3.88 -7.47
C ILE A 172 11.21 3.00 -6.28
N GLY A 173 12.48 2.59 -6.14
CA GLY A 173 12.95 1.75 -5.04
C GLY A 173 12.66 2.40 -3.68
N TYR A 174 13.04 3.66 -3.52
CA TYR A 174 12.78 4.44 -2.30
C TYR A 174 11.28 4.50 -1.95
N ILE A 175 10.43 4.74 -2.94
CA ILE A 175 8.97 4.74 -2.75
C ILE A 175 8.46 3.33 -2.43
N GLY A 176 9.00 2.30 -3.08
CA GLY A 176 8.74 0.89 -2.82
C GLY A 176 8.94 0.53 -1.35
N PHE A 177 10.06 0.96 -0.79
CA PHE A 177 10.40 0.72 0.61
C PHE A 177 9.58 1.57 1.59
N THR A 178 9.50 2.88 1.37
CA THR A 178 8.86 3.82 2.33
C THR A 178 7.33 3.75 2.32
N LYS A 179 6.72 3.36 1.20
CA LYS A 179 5.27 3.36 0.98
C LYS A 179 4.73 1.97 0.61
N SER A 180 5.43 0.91 1.01
CA SER A 180 5.07 -0.49 0.73
C SER A 180 3.61 -0.82 1.07
N LYS A 181 3.08 -0.32 2.19
CA LYS A 181 1.66 -0.50 2.59
C LYS A 181 0.66 0.11 1.60
N LEU A 182 1.03 1.18 0.89
CA LEU A 182 0.17 1.82 -0.13
C LEU A 182 0.28 1.10 -1.49
N LEU A 183 1.42 0.44 -1.75
CA LEU A 183 1.74 -0.25 -2.99
C LEU A 183 1.23 -1.71 -3.03
N PHE A 184 1.40 -2.45 -1.94
CA PHE A 184 1.21 -3.91 -1.96
C PHE A 184 -0.03 -4.37 -1.20
N LYS A 185 -0.69 -3.50 -0.43
CA LYS A 185 -1.97 -3.86 0.20
C LYS A 185 -3.09 -3.68 -0.83
N SER A 186 -3.60 -4.78 -1.34
CA SER A 186 -4.79 -4.80 -2.20
C SER A 186 -6.01 -4.47 -1.35
N TYR A 187 -6.57 -3.27 -1.54
CA TYR A 187 -7.82 -2.90 -0.90
C TYR A 187 -8.96 -3.49 -1.69
N THR A 188 -9.27 -4.75 -1.39
CA THR A 188 -10.43 -5.41 -2.00
C THR A 188 -11.71 -4.76 -1.50
N LEU A 189 -12.79 -4.78 -2.30
CA LEU A 189 -14.10 -4.24 -1.88
C LEU A 189 -14.68 -4.87 -0.59
N LYS A 190 -14.10 -5.97 -0.10
CA LYS A 190 -14.36 -6.54 1.24
C LYS A 190 -13.99 -5.58 2.38
N ASP A 191 -13.05 -4.66 2.15
CA ASP A 191 -12.65 -3.67 3.15
C ASP A 191 -13.74 -2.62 3.40
N LYS A 192 -14.66 -2.40 2.44
CA LYS A 192 -15.82 -1.50 2.62
C LYS A 192 -16.83 -2.08 3.61
N GLU A 193 -17.07 -3.38 3.56
CA GLU A 193 -17.89 -4.09 4.56
C GLU A 193 -17.19 -4.09 5.92
N GLN A 194 -15.88 -4.32 5.96
CA GLN A 194 -15.11 -4.26 7.21
C GLN A 194 -15.07 -2.86 7.81
N GLU A 195 -14.93 -1.79 7.04
CA GLU A 195 -14.89 -0.41 7.58
C GLU A 195 -16.26 0.04 8.12
N VAL A 196 -17.36 -0.36 7.44
CA VAL A 196 -18.73 -0.16 7.96
C VAL A 196 -18.97 -1.02 9.21
N PHE A 197 -18.48 -2.26 9.22
CA PHE A 197 -18.51 -3.14 10.38
C PHE A 197 -17.71 -2.55 11.54
N HIS A 198 -16.49 -2.06 11.34
CA HIS A 198 -15.67 -1.44 12.37
C HIS A 198 -16.28 -0.15 12.92
N LYS A 199 -16.92 0.67 12.08
CA LYS A 199 -17.64 1.86 12.53
C LYS A 199 -18.86 1.49 13.37
N SER A 200 -19.71 0.58 12.88
CA SER A 200 -20.87 0.11 13.64
C SER A 200 -20.49 -0.63 14.93
N LEU A 201 -19.36 -1.33 14.93
CA LEU A 201 -18.80 -1.99 16.11
C LEU A 201 -18.31 -0.97 17.14
N LYS A 202 -17.65 0.11 16.69
CA LYS A 202 -17.21 1.20 17.57
C LYS A 202 -18.42 1.83 18.28
N ASP A 203 -19.43 2.22 17.51
CA ASP A 203 -20.60 2.92 18.05
C ASP A 203 -21.35 2.03 19.07
N LYS A 204 -21.46 0.72 18.79
CA LYS A 204 -22.03 -0.25 19.74
C LYS A 204 -21.18 -0.45 20.99
N LEU A 205 -19.86 -0.58 20.83
CA LEU A 205 -18.94 -0.74 21.95
C LEU A 205 -18.97 0.49 22.85
N ASP A 206 -18.90 1.70 22.27
CA ASP A 206 -18.97 2.95 23.02
C ASP A 206 -20.30 3.06 23.78
N LEU A 207 -21.43 2.68 23.16
CA LEU A 207 -22.75 2.66 23.81
C LEU A 207 -22.77 1.72 25.03
N ILE A 208 -22.36 0.46 24.85
CA ILE A 208 -22.36 -0.56 25.91
C ILE A 208 -21.40 -0.17 27.04
N MET A 209 -20.24 0.42 26.71
CA MET A 209 -19.26 0.82 27.72
C MET A 209 -19.71 2.08 28.48
N THR A 210 -20.35 3.06 27.83
CA THR A 210 -20.70 4.34 28.47
C THR A 210 -22.09 4.36 29.11
N THR A 211 -23.06 3.67 28.51
CA THR A 211 -24.47 3.70 28.92
C THR A 211 -24.81 2.54 29.83
N GLU A 212 -24.44 1.31 29.43
CA GLU A 212 -24.73 0.10 30.22
C GLU A 212 -23.66 -0.17 31.29
N GLU A 213 -22.51 0.48 31.19
CA GLU A 213 -21.38 0.35 32.12
C GLU A 213 -21.00 -1.10 32.41
N VAL A 214 -21.01 -1.97 31.40
CA VAL A 214 -20.77 -3.42 31.56
C VAL A 214 -19.42 -3.74 32.21
N PHE A 215 -18.47 -2.81 32.15
CA PHE A 215 -17.18 -2.88 32.84
C PHE A 215 -17.32 -3.01 34.37
N THR A 216 -18.45 -2.61 34.96
CA THR A 216 -18.75 -2.76 36.38
C THR A 216 -18.99 -4.22 36.80
N ASN A 217 -19.26 -5.12 35.85
CA ASN A 217 -19.31 -6.56 36.14
C ASN A 217 -17.90 -7.09 36.45
N LYS A 218 -17.72 -7.56 37.69
CA LYS A 218 -16.45 -8.10 38.22
C LYS A 218 -15.93 -9.32 37.44
N HIS A 219 -16.82 -10.05 36.78
CA HIS A 219 -16.52 -11.28 36.05
C HIS A 219 -16.54 -11.12 34.53
N LEU A 220 -16.58 -9.88 34.02
CA LEU A 220 -16.62 -9.62 32.58
C LEU A 220 -15.41 -10.23 31.86
N LYS A 221 -15.66 -11.16 30.95
CA LYS A 221 -14.68 -11.76 30.05
C LYS A 221 -14.85 -11.23 28.63
N VAL A 222 -13.83 -11.45 27.81
CA VAL A 222 -13.85 -11.13 26.37
C VAL A 222 -15.06 -11.77 25.68
N VAL A 223 -15.38 -13.02 26.05
CA VAL A 223 -16.51 -13.79 25.53
C VAL A 223 -17.83 -13.07 25.74
N ASP A 224 -18.02 -12.52 26.93
CA ASP A 224 -19.29 -11.88 27.31
C ASP A 224 -19.50 -10.62 26.46
N LEU A 225 -18.46 -9.80 26.32
CA LEU A 225 -18.53 -8.57 25.53
C LEU A 225 -18.63 -8.86 24.03
N ALA A 226 -17.93 -9.87 23.53
CA ALA A 226 -18.04 -10.31 22.14
C ALA A 226 -19.46 -10.81 21.81
N THR A 227 -20.08 -11.53 22.76
CA THR A 227 -21.46 -12.01 22.64
C THR A 227 -22.45 -10.84 22.58
N LEU A 228 -22.30 -9.84 23.46
CA LEU A 228 -23.15 -8.62 23.45
C LEU A 228 -23.03 -7.84 22.13
N LEU A 229 -21.84 -7.84 21.53
CA LEU A 229 -21.55 -7.17 20.26
C LEU A 229 -21.92 -8.03 19.03
N ASN A 230 -22.31 -9.29 19.23
CA ASN A 230 -22.59 -10.30 18.20
C ASN A 230 -21.39 -10.53 17.26
N ILE A 231 -20.20 -10.68 17.83
CA ILE A 231 -18.94 -10.93 17.11
C ILE A 231 -18.14 -12.06 17.77
N LYS A 232 -17.07 -12.53 17.12
CA LYS A 232 -16.19 -13.54 17.72
C LYS A 232 -15.20 -12.91 18.70
N GLU A 233 -14.84 -13.62 19.77
CA GLU A 233 -13.84 -13.20 20.76
C GLU A 233 -12.52 -12.72 20.16
N LYS A 234 -12.03 -13.47 19.16
CA LYS A 234 -10.79 -13.15 18.46
C LYS A 234 -10.89 -11.83 17.70
N GLU A 235 -12.06 -11.54 17.12
CA GLU A 235 -12.30 -10.29 16.39
C GLU A 235 -12.32 -9.10 17.35
N LEU A 236 -12.97 -9.24 18.51
CA LEU A 236 -12.97 -8.20 19.55
C LEU A 236 -11.55 -7.94 20.08
N SER A 237 -10.78 -9.00 20.33
CA SER A 237 -9.41 -8.88 20.85
C SER A 237 -8.48 -8.16 19.85
N ILE A 238 -8.57 -8.52 18.57
CA ILE A 238 -7.83 -7.84 17.50
C ILE A 238 -8.27 -6.38 17.42
N TYR A 239 -9.57 -6.12 17.43
CA TYR A 239 -10.10 -4.75 17.35
C TYR A 239 -9.59 -3.86 18.48
N ILE A 240 -9.64 -4.31 19.73
CA ILE A 240 -9.15 -3.54 20.89
C ILE A 240 -7.64 -3.30 20.78
N GLN A 241 -6.87 -4.33 20.40
CA GLN A 241 -5.43 -4.19 20.24
C GLN A 241 -5.06 -3.21 19.13
N GLU A 242 -5.78 -3.20 18.01
CA GLU A 242 -5.53 -2.30 16.89
C GLU A 242 -5.98 -0.85 17.18
N THR A 243 -7.08 -0.66 17.91
CA THR A 243 -7.67 0.67 18.14
C THR A 243 -7.14 1.35 19.39
N ALA A 244 -6.95 0.61 20.49
CA ALA A 244 -6.51 1.14 21.77
C ALA A 244 -5.04 0.82 22.09
N SER A 245 -4.39 -0.08 21.34
CA SER A 245 -3.04 -0.58 21.65
C SER A 245 -2.93 -1.18 23.06
N MET A 246 -4.01 -1.79 23.54
CA MET A 246 -4.15 -2.34 24.89
C MET A 246 -4.63 -3.79 24.85
N SER A 247 -4.31 -4.55 25.90
CA SER A 247 -4.97 -5.83 26.16
C SER A 247 -6.45 -5.60 26.53
N PHE A 248 -7.31 -6.59 26.37
CA PHE A 248 -8.71 -6.49 26.82
C PHE A 248 -8.81 -6.12 28.30
N SER A 249 -7.97 -6.71 29.16
CA SER A 249 -7.97 -6.43 30.59
C SER A 249 -7.57 -4.99 30.89
N ASP A 250 -6.54 -4.45 30.22
CA ASP A 250 -6.16 -3.04 30.36
C ASP A 250 -7.25 -2.11 29.82
N PHE A 251 -7.90 -2.49 28.72
CA PHE A 251 -9.02 -1.75 28.13
C PHE A 251 -10.21 -1.66 29.10
N ILE A 252 -10.67 -2.76 29.69
CA ILE A 252 -11.75 -2.70 30.70
C ILE A 252 -11.32 -1.88 31.92
N ASN A 253 -10.08 -2.08 32.38
CA ASN A 253 -9.56 -1.38 33.55
C ASN A 253 -9.47 0.14 33.35
N SER A 254 -9.25 0.66 32.14
CA SER A 254 -9.26 2.11 31.91
C SER A 254 -10.63 2.72 32.25
N TYR A 255 -11.73 2.12 31.77
CA TYR A 255 -13.09 2.56 32.11
C TYR A 255 -13.39 2.43 33.60
N ARG A 256 -12.95 1.34 34.25
CA ARG A 256 -13.11 1.19 35.70
C ARG A 256 -12.41 2.31 36.47
N ILE A 257 -11.19 2.66 36.08
CA ILE A 257 -10.42 3.74 36.71
C ILE A 257 -11.10 5.09 36.50
N ASP A 258 -11.59 5.37 35.30
CA ASP A 258 -12.29 6.62 35.04
C ASP A 258 -13.58 6.72 35.85
N LYS A 259 -14.34 5.62 35.98
CA LYS A 259 -15.49 5.57 36.90
C LYS A 259 -15.09 5.84 38.35
N VAL A 260 -13.97 5.28 38.83
CA VAL A 260 -13.47 5.57 40.19
C VAL A 260 -13.15 7.05 40.35
N LYS A 261 -12.48 7.68 39.38
CA LYS A 261 -12.17 9.12 39.43
C LYS A 261 -13.46 9.94 39.53
N THR A 262 -14.47 9.63 38.71
CA THR A 262 -15.79 10.29 38.76
C THR A 262 -16.47 10.10 40.11
N LEU A 263 -16.45 8.88 40.66
CA LEU A 263 -17.04 8.59 41.97
C LEU A 263 -16.31 9.30 43.12
N LEU A 264 -14.99 9.49 43.01
CA LEU A 264 -14.20 10.22 44.01
C LEU A 264 -14.45 11.73 44.01
N GLN A 265 -14.87 12.29 42.87
CA GLN A 265 -15.23 13.71 42.73
C GLN A 265 -16.71 13.98 43.06
N SER A 266 -17.52 12.94 43.19
CA SER A 266 -18.93 13.08 43.55
C SER A 266 -19.10 13.53 45.01
N PRO A 267 -20.13 14.34 45.34
CA PRO A 267 -20.48 14.67 46.74
C PRO A 267 -20.74 13.43 47.60
N GLN A 268 -21.04 12.28 46.99
CA GLN A 268 -21.27 11.02 47.68
C GLN A 268 -19.98 10.28 48.05
N ALA A 269 -18.81 10.74 47.59
CA ALA A 269 -17.51 10.11 47.84
C ALA A 269 -17.16 10.02 49.33
N GLU A 270 -17.72 10.91 50.16
CA GLU A 270 -17.51 10.90 51.62
C GLU A 270 -18.28 9.77 52.31
N LYS A 271 -19.36 9.28 51.70
CA LYS A 271 -20.22 8.21 52.24
C LYS A 271 -19.68 6.81 51.98
N TYR A 272 -18.70 6.67 51.08
CA TYR A 272 -18.17 5.37 50.67
C TYR A 272 -16.68 5.22 51.02
N THR A 273 -16.32 4.03 51.49
CA THR A 273 -14.91 3.64 51.62
C THR A 273 -14.28 3.51 50.23
N LEU A 274 -12.96 3.70 50.12
CA LEU A 274 -12.24 3.52 48.85
C LEU A 274 -12.43 2.12 48.26
N VAL A 275 -12.56 1.10 49.12
CA VAL A 275 -12.84 -0.28 48.71
C VAL A 275 -14.23 -0.37 48.10
N ALA A 276 -15.25 0.22 48.73
CA ALA A 276 -16.62 0.23 48.19
C ALA A 276 -16.70 0.98 46.85
N ILE A 277 -15.92 2.05 46.67
CA ILE A 277 -15.82 2.76 45.39
C ILE A 277 -15.19 1.86 44.31
N GLY A 278 -14.10 1.16 44.63
CA GLY A 278 -13.47 0.19 43.72
C GLY A 278 -14.42 -0.95 43.35
N GLU A 279 -15.20 -1.46 44.30
CA GLU A 279 -16.20 -2.50 44.05
C GLU A 279 -17.33 -2.03 43.15
N LYS A 280 -17.82 -0.79 43.35
CA LYS A 280 -18.82 -0.17 42.45
C LYS A 280 -18.30 0.03 41.03
N ALA A 281 -17.00 0.24 40.88
CA ALA A 281 -16.36 0.31 39.57
C ALA A 281 -16.03 -1.07 38.97
N GLY A 282 -16.37 -2.18 39.63
CA GLY A 282 -16.20 -3.53 39.10
C GLY A 282 -14.87 -4.20 39.42
N PHE A 283 -14.08 -3.68 40.37
CA PHE A 283 -12.91 -4.41 40.88
C PHE A 283 -13.34 -5.57 41.79
N SER A 284 -12.71 -6.74 41.59
CA SER A 284 -12.98 -7.95 42.38
C SER A 284 -12.22 -8.01 43.71
N SER A 285 -11.14 -7.23 43.85
CA SER A 285 -10.33 -7.20 45.07
C SER A 285 -9.62 -5.86 45.29
N LYS A 286 -9.33 -5.55 46.57
CA LYS A 286 -8.58 -4.36 46.98
C LYS A 286 -7.16 -4.32 46.40
N SER A 287 -6.49 -5.47 46.30
CA SER A 287 -5.13 -5.56 45.75
C SER A 287 -5.12 -5.21 44.26
N SER A 288 -6.03 -5.79 43.48
CA SER A 288 -6.18 -5.49 42.05
C SER A 288 -6.54 -4.02 41.82
N PHE A 289 -7.47 -3.49 42.61
CA PHE A 289 -7.85 -2.07 42.53
C PHE A 289 -6.65 -1.15 42.76
N ASN A 290 -5.93 -1.34 43.87
CA ASN A 290 -4.77 -0.50 44.20
C ASN A 290 -3.67 -0.57 43.15
N ALA A 291 -3.36 -1.78 42.64
CA ALA A 291 -2.31 -1.97 41.63
C ALA A 291 -2.66 -1.28 40.31
N VAL A 292 -3.88 -1.48 39.80
CA VAL A 292 -4.35 -0.88 38.55
C VAL A 292 -4.47 0.63 38.68
N PHE A 293 -5.00 1.14 39.79
CA PHE A 293 -5.15 2.58 40.01
C PHE A 293 -3.80 3.29 40.10
N LYS A 294 -2.83 2.71 40.82
CA LYS A 294 -1.46 3.24 40.89
C LYS A 294 -0.75 3.19 39.54
N LYS A 295 -0.92 2.10 38.78
CA LYS A 295 -0.39 1.97 37.41
C LYS A 295 -0.94 3.07 36.49
N ALA A 296 -2.23 3.37 36.60
CA ALA A 296 -2.90 4.32 35.71
C ALA A 296 -2.69 5.80 36.09
N THR A 297 -2.55 6.11 37.37
CA THR A 297 -2.53 7.49 37.88
C THR A 297 -1.20 7.92 38.49
N GLY A 298 -0.27 6.98 38.72
CA GLY A 298 0.97 7.21 39.48
C GLY A 298 0.78 7.30 41.00
N MET A 299 -0.46 7.39 41.49
CA MET A 299 -0.80 7.59 42.90
C MET A 299 -1.65 6.44 43.45
N THR A 300 -1.60 6.20 44.76
CA THR A 300 -2.57 5.30 45.39
C THR A 300 -3.96 5.96 45.44
N PRO A 301 -5.06 5.19 45.47
CA PRO A 301 -6.41 5.76 45.61
C PRO A 301 -6.57 6.70 46.81
N SER A 302 -5.90 6.40 47.93
CA SER A 302 -5.92 7.26 49.13
C SER A 302 -5.23 8.60 48.90
N GLN A 303 -4.06 8.59 48.26
CA GLN A 303 -3.33 9.82 47.91
C GLN A 303 -4.13 10.66 46.93
N TYR A 304 -4.74 10.01 45.92
CA TYR A 304 -5.59 10.68 44.95
C TYR A 304 -6.85 11.28 45.58
N LYS A 305 -7.48 10.61 46.55
CA LYS A 305 -8.63 11.19 47.29
C LYS A 305 -8.22 12.41 48.12
N ALA A 306 -7.04 12.37 48.74
CA ALA A 306 -6.54 13.48 49.55
C ALA A 306 -6.25 14.74 48.73
N SER A 307 -5.85 14.60 47.45
CA SER A 307 -5.56 15.76 46.60
C SER A 307 -6.79 16.59 46.20
N TYR A 308 -8.02 16.08 46.40
CA TYR A 308 -9.27 16.82 46.15
C TYR A 308 -9.89 17.45 47.41
N LYS A 309 -9.23 17.34 48.57
CA LYS A 309 -9.70 17.89 49.85
C LYS A 309 -9.11 19.28 50.20
N ASN A 310 -8.56 19.98 49.21
CA ASN A 310 -8.20 21.41 49.30
C ASN A 310 -9.20 22.24 48.49
#